data_AF-A0A1H4ESB5-F1
#
_entry.id   AF-A0A1H4ESB5-F1
#
_cell.length_a   1.000
_cell.length_b   1.000
_cell.length_c   1.000
_cell.angle_alpha   90.00
_cell.angle_beta   90.00
_cell.angle_gamma   90.00
#
_symmetry.space_group_name_H-M   'P 1'
#
loop_
_entity.id
_entity.type
_entity.pdbx_description
1 polymer ?
#
loop_
_entity_poly.entity_id
_entity_poly.type
_entity_poly.pdbx_seq_one_letter_code
_entity_poly.pdbx_strand_id
1 'polypeptide(L)'
;MATLGIVTRRPADGAITGKLEMKSYTGRVLFAPATKRSDAAPDFRIYGESAGGGRFEMGAAWTKTRTDGQGTYVSVKLDYPELPAPIYATLGQLADQDDDDVLAVIWNRPDPARAGAAGDPFARLANAA
;
A
#
# COMPACT_ATOMS: atom_id res chain seq x y z
N MET A 1 9.15 9.38 9.05
CA MET A 1 8.62 8.52 7.97
C MET A 1 9.28 8.94 6.67
N ALA A 2 9.34 8.08 5.66
CA ALA A 2 9.88 8.43 4.35
C ALA A 2 8.79 8.24 3.29
N THR A 3 8.72 9.15 2.32
CA THR A 3 7.82 9.02 1.18
C THR A 3 8.48 8.13 0.13
N LEU A 4 7.83 7.02 -0.21
CA LEU A 4 8.28 6.05 -1.21
C LEU A 4 7.84 6.41 -2.62
N GLY A 5 6.98 7.42 -2.78
CA GLY A 5 6.44 7.80 -4.07
C GLY A 5 5.13 8.56 -3.95
N ILE A 6 4.66 9.05 -5.08
CA ILE A 6 3.39 9.77 -5.20
C ILE A 6 2.49 8.99 -6.16
N VAL A 7 1.23 8.88 -5.78
CA VAL A 7 0.19 8.21 -6.55
C VAL A 7 -1.07 9.06 -6.60
N THR A 8 -1.85 8.90 -7.65
CA THR A 8 -3.09 9.62 -7.87
C THR A 8 -4.22 8.61 -7.99
N ARG A 9 -5.28 8.80 -7.20
CA ARG A 9 -6.52 8.05 -7.32
C ARG A 9 -7.26 8.52 -8.56
N ARG A 10 -7.85 7.58 -9.30
CA ARG A 10 -8.75 7.87 -10.41
C ARG A 10 -10.18 7.64 -9.95
N PRO A 11 -11.01 8.70 -9.84
CA PRO A 11 -12.40 8.55 -9.39
C PRO A 11 -13.26 7.66 -10.29
N ALA A 12 -12.96 7.62 -11.59
CA ALA A 12 -13.76 6.91 -12.59
C ALA A 12 -13.82 5.38 -12.39
N ASP A 13 -12.73 4.76 -11.95
CA ASP A 13 -12.61 3.31 -11.79
C ASP A 13 -12.06 2.89 -10.41
N GLY A 14 -11.74 3.85 -9.54
CA GLY A 14 -11.16 3.63 -8.22
C GLY A 14 -9.71 3.17 -8.23
N ALA A 15 -9.07 3.01 -9.40
CA ALA A 15 -7.68 2.63 -9.50
C ALA A 15 -6.77 3.74 -8.99
N ILE A 16 -5.60 3.38 -8.46
CA ILE A 16 -4.60 4.35 -8.00
C ILE A 16 -3.33 4.10 -8.80
N THR A 17 -2.80 5.14 -9.45
CA THR A 17 -1.62 5.03 -10.32
C THR A 17 -0.60 6.09 -10.00
N GLY A 18 0.68 5.78 -10.15
CA GLY A 18 1.73 6.77 -9.95
C GLY A 18 3.11 6.17 -10.07
N LYS A 19 4.04 6.66 -9.26
CA LYS A 19 5.44 6.22 -9.29
C LYS A 19 5.94 5.94 -7.87
N LEU A 20 6.69 4.86 -7.72
CA LEU A 20 7.51 4.59 -6.55
C LEU A 20 8.99 4.90 -6.85
N GLU A 21 9.69 5.38 -5.84
CA GLU A 21 11.10 5.74 -5.84
C GLU A 21 11.78 5.07 -4.64
N MET A 22 12.16 3.81 -4.85
CA MET A 22 12.91 3.00 -3.89
C MET A 22 14.17 2.47 -4.57
N LYS A 23 15.22 2.19 -3.78
CA LYS A 23 16.44 1.58 -4.32
C LYS A 23 16.17 0.20 -4.95
N SER A 24 15.24 -0.57 -4.39
CA SER A 24 14.82 -1.88 -4.91
C SER A 24 13.88 -1.78 -6.12
N TYR A 25 13.22 -0.63 -6.32
CA TYR A 25 12.28 -0.42 -7.42
C TYR A 25 12.03 1.08 -7.64
N THR A 26 12.31 1.56 -8.85
CA THR A 26 11.90 2.90 -9.29
C THR A 26 11.11 2.76 -10.58
N GLY A 27 9.80 3.05 -10.54
CA GLY A 27 8.94 2.80 -11.70
C GLY A 27 7.46 3.06 -11.43
N ARG A 28 6.64 2.83 -12.46
CA ARG A 28 5.20 3.03 -12.40
C ARG A 28 4.51 1.93 -11.59
N VAL A 29 3.57 2.35 -10.76
CA VAL A 29 2.76 1.43 -9.94
C VAL A 29 1.29 1.58 -10.28
N LEU A 30 0.57 0.47 -10.24
CA LEU A 30 -0.88 0.40 -10.36
C LEU A 30 -1.46 -0.36 -9.17
N PHE A 31 -2.34 0.27 -8.42
CA PHE A 31 -3.22 -0.35 -7.44
C PHE A 31 -4.55 -0.62 -8.17
N ALA A 32 -4.72 -1.85 -8.63
CA ALA A 32 -5.94 -2.27 -9.30
C ALA A 32 -6.97 -2.70 -8.23
N PRO A 33 -8.20 -2.15 -8.25
CA PRO A 33 -9.26 -2.62 -7.38
C PRO A 33 -9.46 -4.13 -7.55
N ALA A 34 -9.66 -4.82 -6.43
CA ALA A 34 -9.85 -6.26 -6.40
C ALA A 34 -11.25 -6.60 -5.89
N THR A 35 -11.82 -7.69 -6.40
CA THR A 35 -13.07 -8.24 -5.87
C THR A 35 -12.81 -8.82 -4.49
N LYS A 36 -13.40 -8.23 -3.46
CA LYS A 36 -13.33 -8.77 -2.10
C LYS A 36 -14.04 -10.11 -2.03
N ARG A 37 -13.28 -11.15 -1.66
CA ARG A 37 -13.81 -12.50 -1.40
C ARG A 37 -13.99 -12.80 0.09
N SER A 38 -13.48 -11.93 0.95
CA SER A 38 -13.62 -11.94 2.41
C SER A 38 -13.17 -10.59 2.98
N ASP A 39 -13.38 -10.34 4.27
CA ASP A 39 -12.91 -9.12 4.94
C ASP A 39 -11.38 -9.03 5.00
N ALA A 40 -10.70 -10.19 5.01
CA ALA A 40 -9.24 -10.27 4.93
C ALA A 40 -8.70 -10.08 3.50
N ALA A 41 -9.55 -10.19 2.48
CA ALA A 41 -9.13 -10.03 1.09
C ALA A 41 -8.72 -8.56 0.82
N PRO A 42 -7.72 -8.34 -0.04
CA PRO A 42 -7.28 -7.00 -0.36
C PRO A 42 -8.34 -6.22 -1.14
N ASP A 43 -8.39 -4.91 -0.88
CA ASP A 43 -9.14 -3.95 -1.69
C ASP A 43 -8.43 -3.67 -3.02
N PHE A 44 -7.09 -3.73 -3.02
CA PHE A 44 -6.27 -3.50 -4.20
C PHE A 44 -5.17 -4.54 -4.35
N ARG A 45 -4.94 -4.99 -5.59
CA ARG A 45 -3.70 -5.66 -5.96
C ARG A 45 -2.74 -4.66 -6.57
N ILE A 46 -1.48 -4.73 -6.20
CA ILE A 46 -0.45 -3.77 -6.58
C ILE A 46 0.45 -4.40 -7.63
N TYR A 47 0.61 -3.69 -8.74
CA TYR A 47 1.46 -4.11 -9.84
C TYR A 47 2.54 -3.06 -10.09
N GLY A 48 3.78 -3.52 -10.23
CA GLY A 48 4.87 -2.71 -10.79
C GLY A 48 4.98 -2.92 -12.29
N GLU A 49 5.44 -1.89 -12.99
CA GLU A 49 5.91 -2.02 -14.37
C GLU A 49 7.39 -2.43 -14.37
N SER A 50 7.72 -3.50 -15.11
CA SER A 50 9.08 -3.96 -15.38
C SER A 50 9.72 -3.12 -16.49
N ALA A 51 11.05 -3.11 -16.56
CA ALA A 51 11.80 -2.42 -17.62
C ALA A 51 11.41 -2.87 -19.04
N GLY A 52 10.91 -4.11 -19.19
CA GLY A 52 10.42 -4.66 -20.46
C GLY A 52 8.96 -4.31 -20.79
N GLY A 53 8.29 -3.43 -20.03
CA GLY A 53 6.89 -3.03 -20.24
C GLY A 53 5.85 -4.03 -19.72
N GLY A 54 6.28 -5.17 -19.18
CA GLY A 54 5.41 -6.13 -18.50
C GLY A 54 4.99 -5.63 -17.10
N ARG A 55 3.88 -6.17 -16.58
CA ARG A 55 3.46 -5.96 -15.18
C ARG A 55 3.81 -7.17 -14.34
N PHE A 56 4.26 -6.93 -13.12
CA PHE A 56 4.47 -7.98 -12.13
C PHE A 56 3.73 -7.62 -10.83
N GLU A 57 3.31 -8.64 -10.09
CA GLU A 57 2.66 -8.44 -8.80
C GLU A 57 3.69 -8.02 -7.76
N MET A 58 3.43 -6.89 -7.11
CA MET A 58 4.33 -6.26 -6.13
C MET A 58 3.77 -6.35 -4.72
N GLY A 59 2.47 -6.53 -4.57
CA GLY A 59 1.83 -6.61 -3.26
C GLY A 59 0.34 -6.30 -3.30
N ALA A 60 -0.18 -5.82 -2.18
CA ALA A 60 -1.60 -5.58 -1.97
C ALA A 60 -1.86 -4.41 -1.02
N ALA A 61 -3.08 -3.88 -1.07
CA ALA A 61 -3.54 -2.86 -0.14
C ALA A 61 -4.97 -3.11 0.37
N TRP A 62 -5.25 -2.58 1.55
CA TRP A 62 -6.52 -2.71 2.26
C TRP A 62 -6.97 -1.33 2.75
N THR A 63 -8.24 -1.02 2.54
CA THR A 63 -8.89 0.14 3.14
C THR A 63 -9.29 -0.23 4.57
N LYS A 64 -8.78 0.51 5.54
CA LYS A 64 -8.99 0.27 6.98
C LYS A 64 -9.65 1.49 7.62
N THR A 65 -10.55 1.25 8.56
CA THR A 65 -11.08 2.30 9.44
C THR A 65 -10.03 2.66 10.49
N ARG A 66 -9.87 3.95 10.78
CA ARG A 66 -9.00 4.40 11.87
C ARG A 66 -9.62 4.05 13.22
N THR A 67 -8.78 3.75 14.21
CA THR A 67 -9.22 3.36 15.56
C THR A 67 -9.95 4.47 16.31
N ASP A 68 -9.65 5.73 15.98
CA ASP A 68 -10.32 6.91 16.53
C ASP A 68 -11.69 7.20 15.88
N GLY A 69 -12.11 6.39 14.90
CA GLY A 69 -13.33 6.58 14.14
C GLY A 69 -13.27 7.72 13.11
N GLN A 70 -12.13 8.41 12.97
CA GLN A 70 -11.97 9.57 12.10
C GLN A 70 -11.58 9.17 10.68
N GLY A 71 -12.46 8.39 10.03
CA GLY A 71 -12.35 8.04 8.62
C GLY A 71 -11.52 6.79 8.33
N THR A 72 -11.09 6.67 7.08
CA THR A 72 -10.40 5.50 6.54
C THR A 72 -9.01 5.83 6.02
N TYR A 73 -8.12 4.85 6.02
CA TYR A 73 -6.79 4.94 5.40
C TYR A 73 -6.51 3.69 4.57
N VAL A 74 -5.63 3.81 3.57
CA VAL A 74 -5.19 2.65 2.76
C VAL A 74 -3.88 2.14 3.32
N SER A 75 -3.92 0.93 3.88
CA SER A 75 -2.76 0.17 4.35
C SER A 75 -2.16 -0.62 3.19
N VAL A 76 -0.86 -0.48 2.97
CA VAL A 76 -0.13 -1.05 1.84
C VAL A 76 0.90 -2.06 2.34
N LYS A 77 0.98 -3.21 1.69
CA LYS A 77 2.06 -4.19 1.85
C LYS A 77 2.69 -4.45 0.48
N LEU A 78 3.98 -4.16 0.34
CA LEU A 78 4.80 -4.55 -0.80
C LEU A 78 5.65 -5.74 -0.39
N ASP A 79 5.53 -6.84 -1.13
CA ASP A 79 6.15 -8.12 -0.80
C ASP A 79 6.39 -8.87 -2.11
N TYR A 80 7.59 -8.74 -2.65
CA TYR A 80 7.99 -9.27 -3.95
C TYR A 80 9.45 -9.76 -3.87
N PRO A 81 9.89 -10.69 -4.76
CA PRO A 81 11.11 -11.49 -4.56
C PRO A 81 12.41 -10.72 -4.31
N GLU A 82 12.51 -9.50 -4.85
CA GLU A 82 13.67 -8.63 -4.74
C GLU A 82 13.74 -7.87 -3.40
N LEU A 83 12.69 -7.95 -2.57
CA LEU A 83 12.68 -7.42 -1.23
C LEU A 83 13.22 -8.44 -0.22
N PRO A 84 14.18 -8.06 0.65
CA PRO A 84 14.65 -8.94 1.72
C PRO A 84 13.60 -9.14 2.83
N ALA A 85 12.63 -8.24 2.94
CA ALA A 85 11.49 -8.33 3.85
C ALA A 85 10.33 -7.45 3.33
N PRO A 86 9.08 -7.72 3.72
CA PRO A 86 7.94 -6.91 3.30
C PRO A 86 8.08 -5.44 3.73
N ILE A 87 7.70 -4.52 2.83
CA ILE A 87 7.61 -3.09 3.12
C ILE A 87 6.14 -2.76 3.41
N TYR A 88 5.90 -2.13 4.56
CA TYR A 88 4.58 -1.64 4.94
C TYR A 88 4.50 -0.13 4.78
N ALA A 89 3.41 0.34 4.19
CA ALA A 89 3.18 1.76 3.95
C ALA A 89 1.71 2.14 4.17
N THR A 90 1.45 3.43 4.15
CA THR A 90 0.10 4.00 4.18
C THR A 90 -0.02 5.03 3.07
N LEU A 91 -1.18 5.10 2.41
CA LEU A 91 -1.49 6.25 1.55
C LEU A 91 -2.02 7.40 2.41
N GLY A 92 -1.34 8.54 2.37
CA GLY A 92 -1.76 9.76 3.05
C GLY A 92 -1.80 10.94 2.08
N GLN A 93 -2.58 11.96 2.40
CA GLN A 93 -2.56 13.21 1.63
C GLN A 93 -1.16 13.81 1.65
N LEU A 94 -0.74 14.32 0.49
CA LEU A 94 0.51 15.06 0.37
C LEU A 94 0.31 16.45 0.97
N ALA A 95 1.22 16.89 1.83
CA ALA A 95 1.17 18.26 2.38
C ALA A 95 1.26 19.28 1.24
N ASP A 96 0.54 20.40 1.40
CA ASP A 96 0.49 21.51 0.43
C ASP A 96 -0.07 21.12 -0.95
N GLN A 97 -0.89 20.06 -1.02
CA GLN A 97 -1.61 19.66 -2.22
C GLN A 97 -3.11 19.85 -2.03
N ASP A 98 -3.75 20.57 -2.95
CA ASP A 98 -5.20 20.88 -2.90
C ASP A 98 -6.06 19.74 -3.45
N ASP A 99 -5.43 18.78 -4.14
CA ASP A 99 -6.08 17.61 -4.72
C ASP A 99 -6.03 16.41 -3.77
N ASP A 100 -7.18 16.08 -3.17
CA ASP A 100 -7.38 14.94 -2.27
C ASP A 100 -7.09 13.58 -2.93
N ASP A 101 -7.10 13.51 -4.27
CA ASP A 101 -6.77 12.29 -5.01
C ASP A 101 -5.25 12.09 -5.15
N VAL A 102 -4.43 13.11 -4.87
CA VAL A 102 -2.96 13.01 -4.89
C VAL A 102 -2.44 12.60 -3.52
N LEU A 103 -1.89 11.39 -3.47
CA LEU A 103 -1.51 10.70 -2.24
C LEU A 103 -0.01 10.39 -2.22
N ALA A 104 0.61 10.57 -1.07
CA ALA A 104 1.93 10.08 -0.76
C ALA A 104 1.87 8.62 -0.30
N VAL A 105 2.81 7.80 -0.80
CA VAL A 105 3.05 6.45 -0.28
C VAL A 105 4.04 6.56 0.87
N ILE A 106 3.56 6.50 2.11
CA ILE A 106 4.36 6.81 3.30
C ILE A 106 4.83 5.50 3.95
N TRP A 107 6.14 5.29 4.02
CA TRP A 107 6.74 4.11 4.64
C TRP A 107 6.56 4.10 6.16
N ASN A 108 6.07 2.97 6.68
CA ASN A 108 5.98 2.66 8.10
C ASN A 108 7.19 1.81 8.49
N ARG A 109 8.05 2.33 9.37
CA ARG A 109 9.24 1.59 9.82
C ARG A 109 8.83 0.30 10.52
N PRO A 110 9.57 -0.81 10.30
CA PRO A 110 9.42 -2.01 11.10
C PRO A 110 9.69 -1.65 12.57
N ASP A 111 8.71 -1.89 13.44
CA ASP A 111 8.86 -1.74 14.88
C ASP A 111 9.33 -3.09 15.46
N PRO A 112 10.56 -3.19 15.99
CA PRO A 112 11.07 -4.44 16.54
C PRO A 112 10.23 -4.94 17.74
N ALA A 113 9.53 -4.07 18.47
CA ALA A 113 8.62 -4.49 19.55
C ALA A 113 7.34 -5.17 19.01
N ARG A 114 7.00 -4.94 17.74
CA ARG A 114 5.87 -5.60 17.04
C ARG A 114 6.29 -6.85 16.27
N ALA A 115 7.60 -7.04 16.04
CA ALA A 115 8.13 -8.17 15.28
C ALA A 115 8.04 -9.52 16.03
N GLY A 116 7.94 -9.50 17.36
CA GLY A 116 7.98 -10.70 18.23
C GLY A 116 6.67 -11.48 18.35
N ALA A 117 5.54 -10.98 17.84
CA ALA A 117 4.27 -11.69 17.85
C ALA A 117 3.76 -11.86 16.42
N ALA A 118 4.17 -12.96 15.79
CA ALA A 118 3.71 -13.40 14.48
C ALA A 118 4.02 -12.42 13.31
N GLY A 119 5.17 -11.73 13.29
CA GLY A 119 5.87 -11.23 12.09
C GLY A 119 5.15 -10.29 11.10
N ASP A 120 3.85 -10.11 11.23
CA ASP A 120 2.98 -9.28 10.42
C ASP A 120 2.27 -8.35 11.41
N PRO A 121 2.58 -7.04 11.41
CA PRO A 121 1.94 -6.07 12.29
C PRO A 121 0.42 -5.96 12.06
N PHE A 122 -0.15 -6.68 11.09
CA PHE A 122 -1.56 -6.75 10.77
C PHE A 122 -2.19 -8.16 10.85
N ALA A 123 -1.43 -9.23 11.13
CA ALA A 123 -2.00 -10.58 11.28
C ALA A 123 -3.02 -10.67 12.43
N ARG A 124 -2.92 -9.81 13.45
CA ARG A 124 -3.90 -9.73 14.55
C ARG A 124 -5.27 -9.15 14.16
N LEU A 125 -5.42 -8.58 12.96
CA LEU A 125 -6.71 -8.07 12.47
C LEU A 125 -7.44 -9.08 11.57
N ALA A 126 -6.83 -10.21 11.25
CA ALA A 126 -7.45 -11.28 10.45
C ALA A 126 -8.13 -12.38 11.29
N ASN A 127 -7.99 -12.35 12.62
CA ASN A 127 -8.52 -13.36 13.55
C ASN A 127 -9.34 -12.73 14.69
N ALA A 128 -10.26 -11.84 14.36
CA ALA A 128 -11.38 -11.49 15.24
C ALA A 128 -12.67 -11.98 14.57
N ALA A 129 -12.90 -13.28 14.68
CA ALA A 129 -14.19 -13.94 14.51
C ALA A 129 -14.57 -14.56 15.86
#